data_AF-A0A1F3ZD63-F1
#
_entry.id   AF-A0A1F3ZD63-F1
#
_cell.length_a   1.000
_cell.length_b   1.000
_cell.length_c   1.000
_cell.angle_alpha   90.00
_cell.angle_beta   90.00
_cell.angle_gamma   90.00
#
_symmetry.space_group_name_H-M   'P 1'
#
loop_
_entity.id
_entity.type
_entity.pdbx_description
1 polymer ?
#
loop_
_entity_poly.entity_id
_entity_poly.type
_entity_poly.pdbx_seq_one_letter_code
_entity_poly.pdbx_strand_id
1 'polypeptide(L)'
;MWKPILAISLGAAFGALMRWQLGLKLNSFFPSLPPGTLTANLVGGYIIGLALAYFAQAPGIVPEWRLFIITGFCGGLTTFSTFSAEVVTLLQ
;
A
#
# COMPACT_ATOMS: atom_id res chain seq x y z
N MET A 1 9.58 18.41 12.84
CA MET A 1 8.42 18.37 11.92
C MET A 1 8.75 17.81 10.54
N TRP A 2 9.91 18.11 9.93
CA TRP A 2 10.23 17.63 8.58
C TRP A 2 10.50 16.13 8.45
N LYS A 3 11.08 15.47 9.46
CA LYS A 3 11.41 14.03 9.38
C LYS A 3 10.17 13.13 9.18
N PRO A 4 9.06 13.28 9.95
CA PRO A 4 7.81 12.58 9.68
C PRO A 4 7.27 12.80 8.26
N ILE A 5 7.29 14.05 7.79
CA ILE A 5 6.78 14.41 6.45
C ILE A 5 7.59 13.67 5.38
N LEU A 6 8.92 13.76 5.44
CA LEU A 6 9.79 13.07 4.49
C LEU A 6 9.61 11.55 4.52
N ALA A 7 9.50 10.95 5.70
CA ALA A 7 9.27 9.53 5.86
C ALA A 7 7.96 9.10 5.19
N ILE A 8 6.86 9.81 5.46
CA ILE A 8 5.54 9.52 4.87
C ILE A 8 5.58 9.71 3.36
N SER A 9 6.09 10.86 2.88
CA SER A 9 6.09 11.21 1.47
C SER A 9 6.92 10.24 0.62
N LEU A 10 8.11 9.85 1.09
CA LEU A 10 8.96 8.90 0.37
C LEU A 10 8.33 7.50 0.33
N GLY A 11 7.79 7.03 1.46
CA GLY A 11 7.07 5.76 1.51
C GLY A 11 5.87 5.77 0.57
N ALA A 12 5.04 6.82 0.63
CA ALA A 12 3.84 6.95 -0.18
C ALA A 12 4.14 6.99 -1.67
N ALA A 13 5.14 7.78 -2.08
CA ALA A 13 5.58 7.83 -3.48
C ALA A 13 6.02 6.45 -3.96
N PHE A 14 6.84 5.75 -3.16
CA PHE A 14 7.29 4.40 -3.50
C PHE A 14 6.14 3.40 -3.62
N GLY A 15 5.22 3.37 -2.64
CA GLY A 15 4.06 2.50 -2.66
C GLY A 15 3.14 2.77 -3.85
N ALA A 16 2.87 4.03 -4.16
CA ALA A 16 2.04 4.42 -5.29
C ALA A 16 2.67 4.02 -6.64
N LEU A 17 3.98 4.20 -6.80
CA LEU A 17 4.70 3.78 -8.01
C LEU A 17 4.68 2.27 -8.20
N MET A 18 4.85 1.50 -7.12
CA MET A 18 4.73 0.04 -7.17
C MET A 18 3.31 -0.40 -7.53
N ARG A 19 2.28 0.17 -6.90
CA ARG A 19 0.88 -0.12 -7.23
C ARG A 19 0.58 0.19 -8.70
N TRP A 20 1.06 1.34 -9.19
CA TRP A 20 0.89 1.71 -10.60
C TRP A 20 1.53 0.67 -11.53
N GLN A 21 2.76 0.21 -11.24
CA GLN A 21 3.38 -0.86 -12.02
C GLN A 21 2.64 -2.20 -11.95
N LEU A 22 2.14 -2.59 -10.78
CA LEU A 22 1.31 -3.79 -10.63
C LEU A 22 0.05 -3.68 -11.49
N GLY A 23 -0.62 -2.52 -11.46
CA GLY A 23 -1.79 -2.25 -12.30
C GLY A 23 -1.49 -2.39 -13.79
N LEU A 24 -0.41 -1.75 -14.27
CA LEU A 24 -0.01 -1.82 -15.69
C LEU A 24 0.31 -3.24 -16.15
N LYS A 25 0.98 -4.04 -15.31
CA LYS A 25 1.46 -5.36 -15.70
C LYS A 25 0.40 -6.44 -15.54
N LEU A 26 -0.49 -6.32 -14.55
CA LEU A 26 -1.31 -7.45 -14.11
C LEU A 26 -2.81 -7.24 -14.36
N ASN A 27 -3.35 -6.02 -14.27
CA ASN A 27 -4.81 -5.83 -14.24
C ASN A 27 -5.53 -6.33 -15.50
N SER A 28 -4.87 -6.30 -16.65
CA SER A 28 -5.45 -6.76 -17.92
C SER A 28 -5.57 -8.29 -18.03
N PHE A 29 -4.86 -9.07 -17.20
CA PHE A 29 -4.93 -10.54 -17.28
C PHE A 29 -6.27 -11.10 -16.83
N PHE A 30 -6.93 -10.45 -15.87
CA PHE A 30 -8.23 -10.91 -15.37
C PHE A 30 -9.11 -9.71 -14.96
N PRO A 31 -9.79 -9.08 -15.94
CA PRO A 31 -10.49 -7.81 -15.72
C PRO A 31 -11.64 -7.86 -14.70
N SER A 32 -12.23 -9.04 -14.46
CA SER A 32 -13.30 -9.23 -13.47
C SER A 32 -12.81 -9.25 -12.02
N LEU A 33 -11.50 -9.47 -11.81
CA LEU A 33 -10.85 -9.30 -10.50
C LEU A 33 -9.39 -8.88 -10.76
N PRO A 34 -9.13 -7.59 -11.02
CA PRO A 34 -7.84 -7.12 -11.51
C PRO A 34 -6.68 -7.50 -10.56
N PRO A 35 -5.77 -8.41 -10.98
CA PRO A 35 -4.85 -9.02 -10.04
C PRO A 35 -3.75 -8.07 -9.55
N GLY A 36 -3.47 -6.97 -10.25
CA GLY A 36 -2.54 -5.94 -9.77
C GLY A 36 -3.10 -5.18 -8.57
N THR A 37 -4.36 -4.76 -8.63
CA THR A 37 -5.07 -4.12 -7.51
C THR A 37 -5.20 -5.07 -6.32
N LEU A 38 -5.60 -6.33 -6.58
CA LEU A 38 -5.69 -7.37 -5.55
C LEU A 38 -4.34 -7.63 -4.87
N THR A 39 -3.27 -7.81 -5.66
CA THR A 39 -1.92 -8.07 -5.14
C THR A 39 -1.43 -6.91 -4.28
N ALA A 40 -1.61 -5.66 -4.73
CA ALA A 40 -1.19 -4.48 -3.98
C ALA A 40 -1.87 -4.43 -2.60
N ASN A 41 -3.17 -4.72 -2.54
CA ASN A 41 -3.94 -4.72 -1.29
C ASN A 41 -3.55 -5.88 -0.36
N LEU A 42 -3.42 -7.12 -0.87
CA LEU A 42 -3.04 -8.28 -0.06
C LEU A 42 -1.61 -8.15 0.49
N VAL A 43 -0.66 -7.76 -0.35
CA VAL A 43 0.73 -7.54 0.07
C VAL A 43 0.81 -6.40 1.08
N GLY A 44 0.12 -5.28 0.84
CA GLY A 44 0.08 -4.17 1.79
C GLY A 44 -0.52 -4.56 3.15
N GLY A 45 -1.63 -5.32 3.15
CA GLY A 45 -2.24 -5.85 4.37
C GLY A 45 -1.30 -6.78 5.15
N TYR A 46 -0.62 -7.69 4.45
CA TYR A 46 0.37 -8.59 5.06
C TYR A 46 1.54 -7.81 5.68
N ILE A 47 2.08 -6.82 4.97
CA ILE A 47 3.19 -5.99 5.46
C ILE A 47 2.77 -5.18 6.69
N ILE A 48 1.55 -4.62 6.72
CA ILE A 48 1.05 -3.92 7.93
C ILE A 48 0.98 -4.88 9.11
N GLY A 49 0.46 -6.10 8.93
CA GLY A 49 0.39 -7.10 9.99
C GLY A 49 1.77 -7.42 10.60
N LEU A 50 2.76 -7.69 9.74
CA LEU A 50 4.15 -7.90 10.18
C LEU A 50 4.76 -6.68 10.85
N ALA A 51 4.55 -5.49 10.29
CA ALA A 51 5.08 -4.24 10.82
C ALA A 51 4.52 -3.94 12.21
N LEU A 52 3.21 -4.16 12.43
CA LEU A 52 2.58 -3.99 13.73
C LEU A 52 3.17 -4.94 14.77
N ALA A 53 3.32 -6.23 14.43
CA ALA A 53 3.90 -7.22 15.33
C ALA A 53 5.36 -6.88 15.69
N TYR A 54 6.16 -6.51 14.69
CA TYR A 54 7.57 -6.15 14.89
C TYR A 54 7.74 -4.89 15.75
N PHE A 55 7.04 -3.80 15.41
CA PHE A 55 7.15 -2.55 16.15
C PHE A 55 6.56 -2.60 17.57
N ALA A 56 5.68 -3.57 17.86
CA ALA A 56 5.23 -3.82 19.23
C ALA A 56 6.35 -4.37 20.11
N GLN A 57 7.28 -5.15 19.54
CA GLN A 57 8.41 -5.75 20.26
C GLN A 57 9.67 -4.88 20.24
N ALA A 58 9.71 -3.83 19.42
CA ALA A 58 10.87 -2.97 19.22
C ALA A 58 10.60 -1.49 19.54
N PRO A 59 10.33 -1.13 20.81
CA PRO A 59 9.97 0.24 21.19
C PRO A 59 11.11 1.26 21.01
N GLY A 60 12.36 0.81 20.92
CA GLY A 60 13.53 1.68 20.70
C GLY A 60 13.73 2.16 19.25
N ILE A 61 12.92 1.68 18.30
CA ILE A 61 13.03 2.10 16.90
C ILE A 61 12.48 3.52 16.72
N VAL A 62 13.19 4.32 15.93
CA VAL A 62 12.80 5.69 15.58
C VAL A 62 11.39 5.71 14.94
N PRO A 63 10.46 6.56 15.42
CA PRO A 63 9.06 6.56 14.97
C PRO A 63 8.85 6.75 13.47
N GLU A 64 9.78 7.43 12.79
CA GLU A 64 9.74 7.67 11.36
C GLU A 64 9.72 6.39 10.52
N TRP A 65 10.29 5.28 11.00
CA TRP A 65 10.20 3.99 10.31
C TRP A 65 8.77 3.45 10.29
N ARG A 66 8.04 3.61 11.39
CA ARG A 66 6.63 3.23 11.45
C ARG A 66 5.81 4.07 10.48
N LEU A 67 6.08 5.37 10.40
CA LEU A 67 5.43 6.28 9.47
C LEU A 67 5.76 5.96 8.00
N PHE A 68 7.03 5.68 7.71
CA PHE A 68 7.47 5.31 6.36
C PHE A 68 6.79 4.02 5.88
N ILE A 69 6.76 2.97 6.70
CA ILE A 69 6.25 1.66 6.30
C ILE A 69 4.71 1.64 6.28
N ILE A 70 4.07 2.05 7.38
CA ILE A 70 2.63 1.88 7.56
C ILE A 70 1.87 3.00 6.84
N THR A 71 2.10 4.25 7.25
CA THR A 71 1.37 5.40 6.71
C THR A 71 1.79 5.74 5.28
N GLY A 72 3.10 5.70 5.00
CA GLY A 72 3.66 5.99 3.69
C GLY A 72 3.47 4.82 2.72
N PHE A 73 4.35 3.83 2.77
CA PHE A 73 4.43 2.75 1.80
C PHE A 73 3.15 1.95 1.67
N CYS A 74 2.63 1.38 2.77
CA CYS A 74 1.40 0.60 2.70
C CYS A 74 0.19 1.49 2.35
N GLY A 75 0.14 2.72 2.86
CA GLY A 75 -0.89 3.69 2.49
C GLY A 75 -0.90 4.05 0.99
N GLY A 76 0.26 4.17 0.35
CA GLY A 76 0.38 4.44 -1.08
C GLY A 76 0.20 3.19 -1.97
N LEU A 77 0.67 2.04 -1.49
CA LEU A 77 0.58 0.74 -2.15
C LEU A 77 -0.85 0.23 -2.21
N THR A 78 -1.57 0.30 -1.09
CA THR A 78 -2.97 -0.14 -1.04
C THR A 78 -3.91 0.91 -1.64
N THR A 79 -5.10 0.50 -2.06
CA THR A 79 -6.11 1.42 -2.60
C THR A 79 -7.51 0.87 -2.38
N PHE A 80 -8.37 1.70 -1.77
CA PHE A 80 -9.80 1.45 -1.70
C PHE A 80 -10.52 2.03 -2.91
N SER A 81 -10.12 3.22 -3.38
CA SER A 81 -10.81 3.93 -4.46
C SER A 81 -10.76 3.18 -5.80
N THR A 82 -9.61 2.60 -6.16
CA THR A 82 -9.48 1.79 -7.38
C THR A 82 -10.33 0.53 -7.29
N PHE A 83 -10.26 -0.17 -6.15
CA PHE A 83 -11.10 -1.35 -5.88
C PHE A 83 -12.59 -1.02 -6.00
N SER A 84 -13.05 0.08 -5.40
CA SER A 84 -14.44 0.51 -5.50
C SER A 84 -14.87 0.81 -6.94
N ALA A 85 -14.03 1.48 -7.73
CA ALA A 85 -14.32 1.76 -9.13
C ALA A 85 -14.44 0.47 -9.95
N GLU A 86 -13.52 -0.48 -9.76
CA GLU A 86 -13.55 -1.80 -10.42
C GLU A 86 -14.85 -2.56 -10.09
N VAL A 87 -15.27 -2.56 -8.81
CA VAL A 87 -16.53 -3.19 -8.38
C VAL A 87 -17.75 -2.49 -8.99
N VAL A 88 -17.79 -1.16 -8.98
CA VAL A 88 -18.91 -0.40 -9.57
C VAL A 88 -19.05 -0.70 -11.05
N THR A 89 -17.95 -0.80 -11.80
CA THR A 89 -17.99 -1.18 -13.23
C THR A 89 -18.56 -2.57 -13.45
N LEU A 90 -18.36 -3.53 -12.53
CA LEU A 90 -18.93 -4.87 -12.65
C LEU A 90 -20.42 -4.94 -12.29
N LEU A 91 -20.93 -3.95 -11.55
CA LEU A 91 -22.35 -3.86 -11.19
C LEU A 91 -23.20 -3.15 -12.27
N GLN A 92 -22.55 -2.45 -13.20
CA GLN A 92 -23.18 -1.74 -14.32
C GLN A 92 -23.38 -2.67 -15.52
#